data_AF-A0A2V2NB96-F1
#
_entry.id   AF-A0A2V2NB96-F1
#
_cell.length_a   1.000
_cell.length_b   1.000
_cell.length_c   1.000
_cell.angle_alpha   90.00
_cell.angle_beta   90.00
_cell.angle_gamma   90.00
#
_symmetry.space_group_name_H-M   'P 1'
#
loop_
_entity.id
_entity.type
_entity.pdbx_description
1 polymer ?
#
loop_
_entity_poly.entity_id
_entity_poly.type
_entity_poly.pdbx_seq_one_letter_code
_entity_poly.pdbx_strand_id
1 'polypeptide(L)' 'MNHFIDLFRYEDGPKKIEIDFSNSHIWDQSAVMGIARVIDQFQAQGRSVFVTGLNEESQTTLDRGLHKKK' A
#
# COMPACT_ATOMS: atom_id res chain seq x y z
N MET A 1 -20.73 1.35 -1.75
CA MET A 1 -19.44 0.93 -2.34
C MET A 1 -18.44 0.95 -1.21
N ASN A 2 -17.77 -0.16 -0.92
CA ASN A 2 -16.67 -0.17 0.04
C ASN A 2 -15.38 0.16 -0.71
N HIS A 3 -14.68 1.20 -0.28
CA HIS A 3 -13.35 1.47 -0.82
C HIS A 3 -12.33 0.57 -0.12
N PHE A 4 -11.26 0.22 -0.81
CA PHE A 4 -10.20 -0.64 -0.26
C PHE A 4 -9.68 -0.14 1.09
N ILE A 5 -9.57 1.18 1.25
CA ILE A 5 -9.11 1.87 2.46
C ILE A 5 -10.04 1.61 3.66
N ASP A 6 -11.35 1.50 3.42
CA ASP A 6 -12.35 1.31 4.48
C ASP A 6 -12.31 -0.11 5.09
N LEU A 7 -11.57 -1.03 4.45
CA LEU A 7 -11.42 -2.41 4.90
C LEU A 7 -10.38 -2.55 6.03
N PHE A 8 -9.62 -1.50 6.32
CA PHE A 8 -8.51 -1.52 7.27
C PHE A 8 -8.87 -0.79 8.56
N ARG A 9 -8.37 -1.31 9.68
CA ARG A 9 -8.44 -0.65 11.00
C ARG A 9 -7.11 0.01 11.31
N TYR A 10 -7.11 1.34 11.28
CA TYR A 10 -5.90 2.15 11.47
C TYR A 10 -5.59 2.47 12.93
N GLU A 11 -6.51 2.20 13.86
CA GLU A 11 -6.36 2.40 15.31
C GLU A 11 -6.03 1.06 16.01
N ASP A 12 -5.39 1.12 17.18
CA ASP A 12 -5.10 -0.03 18.08
C ASP A 12 -4.53 -1.32 17.46
N GLY A 13 -3.70 -1.19 16.43
CA GLY A 13 -3.04 -2.26 15.70
C GLY A 13 -1.56 -2.40 16.02
N PRO A 14 -0.89 -3.43 15.47
CA PRO A 14 0.52 -3.69 15.73
C PRO A 14 1.42 -2.57 15.18
N LYS A 15 2.56 -2.33 15.84
CA LYS A 15 3.56 -1.34 15.40
C LYS A 15 4.26 -1.71 14.09
N LYS A 16 4.31 -3.01 13.78
CA LYS A 16 4.90 -3.55 12.56
C LYS A 16 3.82 -4.32 11.81
N ILE A 17 3.60 -3.97 10.56
CA ILE A 17 2.59 -4.57 9.70
C ILE A 17 3.31 -5.09 8.45
N GLU A 18 3.03 -6.34 8.09
CA GLU A 18 3.44 -6.91 6.81
C GLU A 18 2.19 -7.09 5.94
N ILE A 19 2.25 -6.61 4.71
CA ILE A 19 1.20 -6.78 3.70
C ILE A 19 1.80 -7.60 2.57
N ASP A 20 1.44 -8.88 2.52
CA ASP A 20 1.92 -9.81 1.51
C ASP A 20 0.93 -9.92 0.34
N PHE A 21 1.38 -9.46 -0.84
CA PHE A 21 0.65 -9.56 -2.09
C PHE A 21 1.13 -10.71 -2.99
N SER A 22 1.97 -11.63 -2.50
CA SER A 22 2.58 -12.69 -3.34
C SER A 22 1.55 -13.62 -3.99
N ASN A 23 0.36 -13.74 -3.39
CA ASN A 23 -0.77 -14.50 -3.92
C ASN A 23 -1.88 -13.60 -4.51
N SER A 24 -1.58 -12.33 -4.76
CA SER A 24 -2.49 -11.34 -5.33
C SER A 24 -1.98 -10.86 -6.67
N HIS A 25 -2.90 -10.55 -7.58
CA HIS A 25 -2.57 -9.93 -8.85
C HIS A 25 -3.14 -8.51 -8.89
N ILE A 26 -2.25 -7.52 -9.02
CA ILE A 26 -2.59 -6.10 -9.03
C ILE A 26 -2.67 -5.65 -10.49
N TRP A 27 -3.88 -5.37 -10.98
CA TRP A 27 -4.16 -5.22 -12.41
C TRP A 27 -4.15 -3.77 -12.93
N ASP A 28 -4.19 -2.76 -12.06
CA ASP A 28 -4.32 -1.36 -12.49
C ASP A 28 -3.70 -0.33 -11.50
N GLN A 29 -3.54 0.90 -11.99
CA GLN A 29 -2.97 2.00 -11.20
C GLN A 29 -3.84 2.41 -10.02
N SER A 30 -5.16 2.26 -10.10
CA SER A 30 -6.07 2.61 -9.00
C SER A 30 -5.91 1.65 -7.82
N ALA A 31 -5.65 0.37 -8.07
CA ALA A 31 -5.32 -0.62 -7.04
C ALA A 31 -4.00 -0.28 -6.34
N VAL A 32 -2.96 0.09 -7.12
CA VAL A 32 -1.68 0.57 -6.57
C VAL A 32 -1.87 1.82 -5.71
N MET A 33 -2.66 2.78 -6.18
CA MET A 33 -2.98 3.99 -5.40
C MET A 33 -3.78 3.69 -4.13
N GLY A 34 -4.68 2.71 -4.17
CA GLY A 34 -5.41 2.23 -3.00
C GLY A 34 -4.46 1.66 -1.95
N ILE A 35 -3.53 0.81 -2.37
CA ILE A 35 -2.48 0.23 -1.51
C ILE A 35 -1.60 1.32 -0.91
N ALA A 36 -1.12 2.26 -1.72
CA ALA A 36 -0.30 3.38 -1.26
C ALA A 36 -1.00 4.20 -0.16
N ARG A 37 -2.29 4.51 -0.34
CA ARG A 37 -3.07 5.24 0.67
C ARG A 37 -3.22 4.46 1.98
N VAL A 38 -3.38 3.13 1.92
CA VAL A 38 -3.43 2.30 3.13
C VAL A 38 -2.11 2.36 3.89
N ILE A 39 -0.99 2.28 3.17
CA ILE A 39 0.35 2.40 3.75
C ILE A 39 0.54 3.76 4.42
N ASP A 40 0.20 4.85 3.72
CA ASP A 40 0.31 6.22 4.24
C ASP A 40 -0.50 6.40 5.53
N GLN A 41 -1.73 5.87 5.58
CA GLN A 41 -2.57 5.95 6.77
C GLN A 41 -1.95 5.20 7.96
N PHE A 42 -1.37 4.02 7.76
CA PHE A 42 -0.68 3.31 8.83
C PHE A 42 0.60 4.03 9.29
N GLN A 43 1.37 4.59 8.36
CA GLN A 43 2.57 5.37 8.68
C GLN A 43 2.24 6.66 9.44
N ALA A 44 1.15 7.34 9.08
CA ALA A 44 0.65 8.51 9.80
C ALA A 44 0.29 8.19 11.27
N GLN A 45 -0.09 6.94 11.56
CA GLN A 45 -0.33 6.42 12.91
C GLN A 45 0.96 5.91 13.59
N GLY A 46 2.14 6.19 13.03
CA GLY A 46 3.43 5.80 13.59
C GLY A 46 3.77 4.32 13.46
N ARG A 47 3.15 3.61 12.51
CA ARG A 47 3.39 2.17 12.28
C ARG A 47 4.37 1.96 11.12
N SER A 48 5.24 0.97 11.27
CA SER A 48 6.13 0.52 10.19
C SER A 48 5.40 -0.52 9.34
N VAL A 49 5.30 -0.26 8.04
CA VAL A 49 4.64 -1.15 7.09
C VAL A 49 5.66 -1.70 6.10
N PHE A 50 5.66 -3.01 5.92
CA PHE A 50 6.46 -3.73 4.94
C PHE A 50 5.52 -4.37 3.93
N VAL A 51 5.82 -4.22 2.64
CA VAL A 51 5.00 -4.77 1.56
C VAL A 51 5.84 -5.73 0.75
N THR A 52 5.33 -6.94 0.55
CA THR A 52 5.98 -8.03 -0.19
C THR A 52 5.07 -8.51 -1.31
N GLY A 53 5.64 -9.19 -2.32
CA GLY A 53 4.84 -9.84 -3.36
C GLY A 53 4.15 -8.94 -4.40
N LEU A 54 4.46 -7.64 -4.44
CA LEU A 54 4.15 -6.80 -5.59
C LEU A 54 5.07 -7.22 -6.75
N ASN A 55 4.60 -8.15 -7.61
CA ASN A 55 5.35 -8.63 -8.78
C ASN A 55 5.87 -7.47 -9.65
N GLU A 56 6.92 -7.74 -10.44
CA GLU A 56 7.71 -6.78 -11.25
C GLU A 56 6.89 -5.80 -12.11
N GLU A 57 5.66 -6.13 -12.52
CA GLU A 57 4.77 -5.20 -13.24
C GLU A 57 4.26 -4.01 -12.38
N SER A 58 4.22 -4.18 -11.06
CA SER A 58 3.88 -3.11 -10.11
C SER A 58 5.05 -2.16 -9.83
N GLN A 59 6.29 -2.60 -10.07
CA GLN A 59 7.50 -1.82 -9.77
C GLN A 59 7.64 -0.61 -10.71
N THR A 60 7.21 -0.73 -11.97
CA THR A 60 7.33 0.37 -12.96
C THR A 60 6.40 1.56 -12.65
N THR A 61 5.28 1.36 -11.96
CA THR A 61 4.33 2.43 -11.61
C THR A 61 4.67 3.12 -10.28
N LEU A 62 5.19 2.37 -9.29
CA LEU A 62 5.61 2.92 -8.00
C LEU A 62 6.84 3.83 -8.10
N ASP A 63 7.77 3.54 -9.02
CA ASP A 63 8.97 4.36 -9.26
C ASP A 63 8.62 5.77 -9.79
N ARG A 64 7.60 5.90 -10.65
CA ARG A 64 7.15 7.20 -11.18
C ARG A 64 6.38 8.07 -10.19
N GLY A 65 5.82 7.51 -9.12
CA GLY A 65 5.02 8.25 -8.13
C GLY A 65 5.87 9.03 -7.11
N LEU A 66 7.08 8.56 -6.81
CA LEU A 66 7.94 9.11 -5.77
C LEU A 66 8.91 10.20 -6.28
N HIS A 67 9.03 10.38 -7.60
CA HIS A 67 9.97 11.33 -8.22
C HIS A 67 9.42 12.72 -8.54
N LYS A 68 8.21 13.09 -8.10
CA LYS A 68 7.77 14.51 -8.10
C LYS A 68 8.06 15.21 -6.77
N LYS A 69 9.36 15.35 -6.48
CA LYS A 69 9.89 16.46 -5.68
C LYS A 69 11.09 17.06 -6.41
N LYS A 70 10.81 18.05 -7.26
CA LYS A 70 11.66 19.21 -7.49
C LYS A 70 10.76 20.42 -7.66
#